data_AF-A0A958L525-F1
#
_entry.id   AF-A0A958L525-F1
#
_cell.length_a   1.000
_cell.length_b   1.000
_cell.length_c   1.000
_cell.angle_alpha   90.00
_cell.angle_beta   90.00
_cell.angle_gamma   90.00
#
_symmetry.space_group_name_H-M   'P 1'
#
loop_
_entity.id
_entity.type
_entity.pdbx_description
1 polymer ?
#
loop_
_entity_poly.entity_id
_entity_poly.type
_entity_poly.pdbx_seq_one_letter_code
_entity_poly.pdbx_strand_id
1 'polypeptide(L)' 'MDIVFFLVPASLFLALIALGAFFWSVLSGQMEDLDTPPRRILFDDEVQNESPPSLKKEGE' A
#
# COMPACT_ATOMS: atom_id res chain seq x y z
N MET A 1 9.01 43.82 -7.27
CA MET A 1 7.90 43.18 -8.03
C MET A 1 8.40 42.03 -8.91
N ASP A 2 9.72 41.82 -8.98
CA ASP A 2 10.35 40.83 -9.86
C ASP A 2 10.21 39.39 -9.36
N ILE A 3 10.18 39.19 -8.03
CA ILE A 3 10.05 37.87 -7.43
C ILE A 3 8.71 37.19 -7.76
N VAL A 4 7.64 37.98 -7.98
CA VAL A 4 6.32 37.44 -8.31
C VAL A 4 6.34 36.71 -9.66
N PHE A 5 7.11 37.24 -10.62
CA PHE A 5 7.29 36.59 -11.93
C PHE A 5 8.04 35.25 -11.84
N PHE A 6 8.80 35.01 -10.78
CA PHE A 6 9.42 33.72 -10.50
C PHE A 6 8.49 32.79 -9.69
N LEU A 7 7.84 33.33 -8.66
CA LEU A 7 6.96 32.59 -7.75
C LEU A 7 5.72 32.03 -8.44
N VAL A 8 5.10 32.78 -9.34
CA VAL A 8 3.89 32.34 -10.06
C VAL A 8 4.14 31.06 -10.87
N PRO A 9 5.11 31.02 -11.81
CA PRO A 9 5.39 29.80 -12.56
C PRO A 9 5.93 28.67 -11.69
N ALA A 10 6.75 28.97 -10.67
CA ALA A 10 7.23 27.96 -9.73
C ALA A 10 6.08 27.28 -8.96
N SER A 11 5.11 28.07 -8.48
CA SER A 11 3.93 27.54 -7.79
C SER A 11 3.02 26.73 -8.72
N LEU A 12 2.83 27.19 -9.96
CA LEU A 12 2.08 26.45 -10.98
C LEU A 12 2.75 25.12 -11.31
N PHE A 13 4.08 25.09 -11.43
CA PHE A 13 4.83 23.87 -11.67
C PHE A 13 4.70 22.89 -10.49
N LEU A 14 4.81 23.37 -9.26
CA LEU A 14 4.55 22.57 -8.06
C LEU A 14 3.12 22.02 -8.03
N ALA A 15 2.13 22.82 -8.38
CA ALA A 15 0.74 22.37 -8.47
C ALA A 15 0.54 21.27 -9.52
N LEU A 16 1.18 21.40 -10.69
CA LEU A 16 1.16 20.38 -11.73
C LEU A 16 1.83 19.08 -11.29
N ILE A 17 2.96 19.16 -10.57
CA ILE A 17 3.62 17.99 -9.98
C ILE A 17 2.68 17.30 -8.99
N ALA A 18 2.09 18.06 -8.06
CA ALA A 18 1.17 17.53 -7.07
C ALA A 18 -0.04 16.85 -7.73
N LEU A 19 -0.60 17.48 -8.76
CA LEU A 19 -1.72 16.93 -9.52
C LEU A 19 -1.32 15.65 -10.28
N GLY A 20 -0.14 15.63 -10.92
CA GLY A 20 0.38 14.44 -11.59
C GLY A 20 0.63 13.28 -10.63
N ALA A 21 1.23 13.56 -9.47
CA ALA A 21 1.42 12.58 -8.41
C ALA A 21 0.08 12.04 -7.87
N PHE A 22 -0.93 12.91 -7.73
CA PHE A 22 -2.27 12.52 -7.32
C PHE A 22 -2.90 11.54 -8.31
N PHE A 23 -2.91 11.87 -9.61
CA PHE A 23 -3.43 10.96 -10.64
C PHE A 23 -2.65 9.66 -10.70
N TRP A 24 -1.32 9.70 -10.59
CA TRP A 24 -0.51 8.48 -10.54
C TRP A 24 -0.85 7.61 -9.34
N SER A 25 -1.04 8.19 -8.15
CA SER A 25 -1.44 7.45 -6.95
C SER A 25 -2.81 6.79 -7.10
N VAL A 26 -3.77 7.48 -7.72
CA VAL A 26 -5.11 6.94 -7.99
C VAL A 26 -5.05 5.79 -9.00
N LEU A 27 -4.31 5.94 -10.10
CA LEU A 27 -4.18 4.91 -11.13
C LEU A 27 -3.34 3.71 -10.66
N SER A 28 -2.38 3.93 -9.77
CA SER A 28 -1.51 2.86 -9.24
C SER A 28 -2.23 1.94 -8.25
N GLY A 29 -3.51 2.16 -7.95
CA GLY A 29 -4.28 1.30 -7.05
C GLY A 29 -3.79 1.30 -5.60
N GLN A 30 -2.92 2.24 -5.20
CA GLN A 30 -2.41 2.33 -3.82
C GLN A 30 -3.51 2.58 -2.76
N MET A 31 -4.70 2.97 -3.20
CA MET A 31 -5.87 3.17 -2.36
C MET A 31 -6.57 1.85 -1.98
N GLU A 32 -6.22 0.73 -2.63
CA GLU A 32 -6.89 -0.57 -2.45
C GLU A 32 -6.27 -1.38 -1.29
N ASP A 33 -5.01 -1.11 -0.91
CA ASP A 33 -4.31 -1.81 0.18
C ASP A 33 -4.49 -1.17 1.57
N LEU A 34 -5.57 -0.41 1.76
CA LEU A 34 -5.94 0.13 3.08
C LEU A 34 -6.65 -0.91 3.97
N ASP A 35 -7.17 -1.99 3.38
CA ASP A 35 -8.00 -2.99 4.07
C ASP A 35 -7.24 -4.26 4.52
N THR A 36 -6.03 -4.50 4.00
CA THR A 36 -5.29 -5.76 4.22
C THR A 36 -4.45 -5.84 5.52
N PRO A 37 -3.75 -4.78 5.98
CA PRO A 37 -2.75 -4.95 7.04
C PRO A 37 -3.29 -5.38 8.42
N PRO A 38 -4.42 -4.83 8.94
CA PRO A 38 -4.89 -5.16 10.29
C PRO A 38 -5.41 -6.60 10.42
N ARG A 39 -5.94 -7.20 9.34
CA ARG A 39 -6.50 -8.55 9.39
C ARG A 39 -5.45 -9.65 9.50
N ARG A 40 -4.22 -9.42 9.02
CA ARG A 40 -3.14 -10.40 9.23
C ARG A 40 -2.76 -10.48 10.70
N ILE A 41 -2.59 -9.36 11.39
CA ILE A 41 -2.10 -9.38 12.78
C ILE A 41 -3.10 -9.98 13.79
N LEU A 42 -4.40 -9.97 13.47
CA LEU A 42 -5.46 -10.48 14.38
C LEU A 42 -5.75 -11.98 14.19
N PHE A 43 -5.45 -12.55 13.03
CA PHE A 43 -5.82 -13.94 12.68
C PHE A 43 -4.62 -14.85 12.33
N ASP A 44 -3.38 -14.33 12.25
CA ASP A 44 -2.18 -15.13 11.93
C ASP A 44 -1.74 -16.05 13.10
N ASP A 45 -2.17 -15.76 14.33
CA ASP A 45 -1.88 -16.58 15.51
C ASP A 45 -2.76 -17.85 15.61
N GLU A 46 -3.88 -17.93 14.88
CA GLU A 46 -4.81 -19.08 14.98
C GLU A 46 -4.44 -20.25 14.04
N VAL A 47 -3.65 -20.01 12.98
CA VAL A 47 -3.40 -21.03 11.93
C VAL A 47 -2.24 -21.98 12.27
N GLN A 48 -1.39 -21.68 13.26
CA GLN A 48 -0.25 -22.55 13.60
C GLN A 48 -0.59 -23.76 14.48
N ASN A 49 -1.83 -23.93 14.94
CA ASN A 49 -2.22 -25.07 15.79
C ASN A 49 -2.83 -26.27 15.07
N GLU A 50 -3.08 -26.19 13.76
CA GLU A 50 -3.51 -27.36 12.98
C GLU A 50 -2.32 -28.02 12.31
N SER A 51 -1.49 -28.67 13.13
CA SER A 51 -0.58 -29.71 12.64
C SER A 51 -1.43 -30.79 11.97
N PRO A 52 -1.30 -31.06 10.65
CA PRO A 52 -1.97 -32.21 10.07
C PRO A 52 -1.47 -33.46 10.79
N PRO A 53 -2.36 -34.37 11.24
CA PRO A 53 -1.93 -35.56 11.95
C PRO A 53 -1.02 -36.31 11.00
N SER A 54 0.25 -36.44 11.41
CA SER A 54 1.23 -37.25 10.75
C SER A 54 0.64 -38.64 10.53
N LEU A 55 0.24 -38.93 9.29
CA LEU A 55 0.01 -40.29 8.83
C LEU A 55 1.38 -40.96 8.79
N LYS A 56 1.81 -41.39 9.97
CA LYS A 56 2.87 -42.36 10.15
C LYS A 56 2.38 -43.63 9.45
N LYS A 57 2.82 -43.82 8.21
CA LYS A 57 2.82 -45.13 7.57
C LYS A 57 3.72 -46.02 8.40
N GLU A 58 3.14 -46.68 9.40
CA GLU A 58 3.70 -47.90 9.95
C GLU A 58 3.42 -49.00 8.93
N GLY A 59 4.49 -49.62 8.45
CA GLY A 59 4.41 -50.73 7.52
C GLY A 59 3.87 -51.97 8.22
N GLU A 60 2.97 -52.64 7.52
CA GLU A 60 2.87 -54.10 7.44
C GLU A 60 2.79 -54.48 5.96
#